data_AF-A0AAU1HP77-F1
#
_entry.id   AF-A0AAU1HP77-F1
#
_cell.length_a   1.000
_cell.length_b   1.000
_cell.length_c   1.000
_cell.angle_alpha   90.00
_cell.angle_beta   90.00
_cell.angle_gamma   90.00
#
_symmetry.space_group_name_H-M   'P 1'
#
loop_
_entity.id
_entity.type
_entity.pdbx_description
1 polymer ?
#
loop_
_entity_poly.entity_id
_entity_poly.type
_entity_poly.pdbx_seq_one_letter_code
_entity_poly.pdbx_strand_id
1 'polypeptide(L)'
;MAPIATPGVLLEQGEIAYGDVAADYSRFYGTNVTYNQRSGFYFGSPMFVAAGLVGDALSNNSARNRAQAMAQAQWRDFSSCRAILTDRRMLLHVAAENRWVTVRHHEIISFLPVLEQWALFTDYQQWEPMRLAGPTVPWLTAATISVLNRGRSEYQQLPPLPLPD
;
A
#
# COMPACT_ATOMS: atom_id res chain seq x y z
N MET A 1 0.57 9.63 -18.52
CA MET A 1 1.12 10.47 -17.44
C MET A 1 2.39 11.11 -17.92
N ALA A 2 2.47 12.44 -17.84
CA ALA A 2 3.66 13.21 -18.18
C ALA A 2 4.63 13.26 -16.98
N PRO A 3 5.94 13.37 -17.21
CA PRO A 3 6.91 13.61 -16.15
C PRO A 3 6.63 14.90 -15.38
N ILE A 4 6.98 14.93 -14.09
CA ILE A 4 6.90 16.12 -13.24
C ILE A 4 8.23 16.39 -12.53
N ALA A 5 8.42 17.62 -12.07
CA ALA A 5 9.51 17.95 -11.15
C ALA A 5 9.12 17.62 -9.70
N THR A 6 10.12 17.23 -8.89
CA THR A 6 9.95 16.88 -7.47
C THR A 6 10.91 17.71 -6.60
N PRO A 7 10.53 18.94 -6.21
CA PRO A 7 11.41 19.83 -5.47
C PRO A 7 11.95 19.19 -4.18
N GLY A 8 13.26 19.34 -3.94
CA GLY A 8 13.94 18.86 -2.74
C GLY A 8 14.21 17.35 -2.70
N VAL A 9 13.98 16.62 -3.79
CA VAL A 9 14.25 15.18 -3.89
C VAL A 9 15.21 14.90 -5.03
N LEU A 10 16.29 14.18 -4.73
CA LEU A 10 17.24 13.73 -5.73
C LEU A 10 16.82 12.36 -6.28
N LEU A 11 16.48 12.31 -7.57
CA LEU A 11 16.15 11.08 -8.27
C LEU A 11 17.42 10.37 -8.74
N GLU A 12 17.35 9.05 -8.86
CA GLU A 12 18.40 8.24 -9.47
C GLU A 12 18.56 8.59 -10.96
N GLN A 13 19.72 8.28 -11.55
CA GLN A 13 19.95 8.56 -12.96
C GLN A 13 18.89 7.88 -13.84
N GLY A 14 18.20 8.69 -14.65
CA GLY A 14 17.12 8.25 -15.54
C GLY A 14 15.82 7.84 -14.82
N GLU A 15 15.70 8.03 -13.50
CA GLU A 15 14.44 7.86 -12.78
C GLU A 15 13.51 9.03 -13.12
N ILE A 16 12.25 8.72 -13.41
CA ILE A 16 11.26 9.70 -13.88
C ILE A 16 10.12 9.75 -12.86
N ALA A 17 9.86 10.93 -12.29
CA ALA A 17 8.71 11.16 -11.43
C ALA A 17 7.44 11.45 -12.25
N TYR A 18 6.32 10.89 -11.80
CA TYR A 18 4.99 11.08 -12.41
C TYR A 18 3.97 11.67 -11.45
N GLY A 19 4.26 11.68 -10.14
CA GLY A 19 3.34 12.17 -9.12
C GLY A 19 4.06 12.67 -7.88
N ASP A 20 3.50 13.70 -7.25
CA ASP A 20 3.94 14.30 -6.00
C ASP A 20 2.69 14.81 -5.29
N VAL A 21 2.18 14.04 -4.34
CA VAL A 21 0.86 14.24 -3.73
C VAL A 21 0.93 14.11 -2.21
N ALA A 22 0.02 14.78 -1.51
CA ALA A 22 -0.17 14.56 -0.07
C ALA A 22 -1.02 13.30 0.15
N ALA A 23 -0.73 12.51 1.19
CA ALA A 23 -1.55 11.39 1.65
C ALA A 23 -1.38 11.20 3.17
N ASP A 24 -2.25 10.40 3.80
CA ASP A 24 -2.10 9.96 5.18
C ASP A 24 -1.51 8.55 5.21
N TYR A 25 -0.45 8.38 6.00
CA TYR A 25 0.31 7.16 6.17
C TYR A 25 -0.04 6.46 7.47
N SER A 26 -0.09 5.14 7.46
CA SER A 26 -0.05 4.32 8.68
C SER A 26 0.52 2.92 8.40
N ARG A 27 1.03 2.25 9.44
CA ARG A 27 1.53 0.87 9.38
C ARG A 27 0.72 -0.06 10.26
N PHE A 28 0.61 -1.30 9.83
CA PHE A 28 -0.05 -2.36 10.59
C PHE A 28 0.96 -3.16 11.40
N TYR A 29 0.86 -3.09 12.73
CA TYR A 29 1.70 -3.90 13.63
C TYR A 29 0.88 -5.05 14.22
N GLY A 30 1.05 -6.25 13.66
CA GLY A 30 0.55 -7.50 14.24
C GLY A 30 1.57 -8.11 15.21
N THR A 31 1.11 -8.87 16.20
CA THR A 31 2.01 -9.66 17.06
C THR A 31 2.73 -10.73 16.23
N ASN A 32 4.05 -10.86 16.40
CA ASN A 32 4.92 -11.81 15.68
C ASN A 32 4.32 -13.23 15.62
N VAL A 33 3.72 -13.59 14.49
CA VAL A 33 3.59 -15.00 14.10
C VAL A 33 4.74 -15.26 13.15
N THR A 34 5.76 -15.94 13.67
CA THR A 34 6.88 -16.46 12.89
C THR A 34 6.32 -17.20 11.69
N TYR A 35 6.46 -16.64 10.48
CA TYR A 35 6.15 -17.31 9.23
C TYR A 35 7.16 -18.43 9.07
N ASN A 36 6.85 -19.59 9.67
CA ASN A 36 7.67 -20.76 9.55
C ASN A 36 7.51 -21.26 8.11
N GLN A 37 8.58 -21.09 7.36
CA GLN A 37 8.74 -21.45 5.96
C GLN A 37 8.48 -22.95 5.77
N ARG A 38 7.24 -23.35 5.48
CA ARG A 38 6.92 -24.64 4.87
C ARG A 38 5.82 -24.47 3.84
N SER A 39 6.14 -24.97 2.64
CA SER A 39 5.28 -25.10 1.47
C SER A 39 3.82 -25.37 1.84
N GLY A 40 2.95 -24.43 1.53
CA GLY A 40 1.52 -24.57 1.62
C GLY A 40 0.90 -23.32 1.02
N PHE A 41 0.27 -23.46 -0.14
CA PHE A 41 -0.59 -22.45 -0.73
C PHE A 41 -1.75 -22.16 0.25
N TYR A 42 -1.51 -21.27 1.21
CA TYR A 42 -2.55 -20.69 2.06
C TYR A 42 -2.85 -19.29 1.53
N PHE A 43 -3.93 -19.24 0.75
CA PHE A 43 -4.60 -18.01 0.34
C PHE A 43 -5.14 -17.32 1.59
N GLY A 44 -4.48 -16.23 2.00
CA GLY A 44 -4.87 -15.45 3.18
C GLY A 44 -3.73 -14.57 3.65
N SER A 45 -3.39 -13.54 2.86
CA SER A 45 -2.57 -12.43 3.36
C SER A 45 -3.28 -11.81 4.58
N PRO A 46 -2.54 -11.32 5.60
CA PRO A 46 -3.08 -10.62 6.78
C PRO A 46 -4.15 -9.57 6.46
N MET A 47 -4.17 -9.05 5.22
CA MET A 47 -5.18 -8.15 4.69
C MET A 47 -6.62 -8.70 4.67
N PHE A 48 -6.85 -10.02 4.66
CA PHE A 48 -8.22 -10.55 4.78
C PHE A 48 -8.81 -10.34 6.19
N VAL A 49 -7.96 -10.15 7.21
CA VAL A 49 -8.40 -9.85 8.58
C VAL A 49 -8.73 -8.37 8.76
N ALA A 50 -8.13 -7.47 7.98
CA ALA A 50 -8.47 -6.04 7.98
C ALA A 50 -9.74 -5.72 7.16
N ALA A 51 -10.00 -6.48 6.08
CA ALA A 51 -11.24 -6.37 5.32
C ALA A 51 -12.47 -6.96 6.06
N GLY A 52 -12.26 -7.83 7.06
CA GLY A 52 -13.31 -8.51 7.83
C GLY A 52 -13.79 -7.78 9.10
N LEU A 53 -13.35 -6.55 9.36
CA LEU A 53 -13.71 -5.79 10.58
C LEU A 53 -14.99 -4.95 10.41
N VAL A 54 -15.98 -5.51 9.70
CA VAL A 54 -17.39 -5.10 9.72
C VAL A 54 -18.21 -6.38 9.85
N GLY A 55 -18.47 -6.82 11.09
CA GLY A 55 -19.27 -8.01 11.39
C GLY A 55 -19.21 -8.37 12.88
N ASP A 56 -20.25 -7.99 13.62
CA ASP A 56 -20.35 -8.11 15.08
C ASP A 56 -20.44 -9.54 15.66
N ALA A 57 -19.92 -9.65 16.89
CA ALA A 57 -20.37 -10.45 18.04
C ALA A 57 -20.31 -12.00 18.04
N LEU A 58 -19.60 -12.58 19.02
CA LEU A 58 -20.18 -13.25 20.21
C LEU A 58 -19.13 -14.11 20.98
N SER A 59 -19.18 -14.00 22.33
CA SER A 59 -18.75 -14.97 23.36
C SER A 59 -17.36 -14.87 24.05
N ASN A 60 -17.44 -14.80 25.39
CA ASN A 60 -16.47 -14.88 26.49
C ASN A 60 -15.50 -13.69 26.73
N ASN A 61 -15.75 -12.90 27.79
CA ASN A 61 -15.60 -11.44 27.74
C ASN A 61 -14.56 -10.80 28.70
N SER A 62 -13.65 -11.54 29.34
CA SER A 62 -12.66 -10.89 30.25
C SER A 62 -11.22 -11.34 30.07
N ALA A 63 -10.95 -12.64 29.91
CA ALA A 63 -9.61 -13.13 29.54
C ALA A 63 -9.33 -12.97 28.04
N ARG A 64 -10.37 -13.16 27.20
CA ARG A 64 -10.33 -12.92 25.76
C ARG A 64 -10.13 -11.46 25.43
N ASN A 65 -10.76 -10.52 26.15
CA ASN A 65 -10.58 -9.09 25.90
C ASN A 65 -9.16 -8.60 26.16
N ARG A 66 -8.39 -9.21 27.08
CA ARG A 66 -6.98 -8.84 27.28
C ARG A 66 -6.08 -9.45 26.20
N ALA A 67 -6.30 -10.72 25.84
CA ALA A 67 -5.58 -11.36 24.73
C ALA A 67 -5.95 -10.77 23.36
N GLN A 68 -7.20 -10.35 23.17
CA GLN A 68 -7.72 -9.68 21.97
C GLN A 68 -7.33 -8.20 21.94
N ALA A 69 -7.23 -7.50 23.08
CA ALA A 69 -6.62 -6.17 23.12
C ALA A 69 -5.11 -6.21 22.80
N MET A 70 -4.42 -7.29 23.17
CA MET A 70 -3.01 -7.53 22.80
C MET A 70 -2.84 -8.08 21.37
N ALA A 71 -3.88 -8.68 20.79
CA ALA A 71 -3.93 -9.20 19.42
C ALA A 71 -4.75 -8.32 18.46
N GLN A 72 -5.19 -7.13 18.89
CA GLN A 72 -5.93 -6.22 18.05
C GLN A 72 -4.98 -5.66 17.01
N ALA A 73 -5.36 -5.82 15.75
CA ALA A 73 -4.91 -5.07 14.59
C ALA A 73 -4.68 -3.58 14.96
N GLN A 74 -3.45 -3.20 15.30
CA GLN A 74 -3.14 -1.81 15.63
C GLN A 74 -2.44 -1.17 14.45
N TRP A 75 -3.24 -0.46 13.66
CA TRP A 75 -2.71 0.59 12.82
C TRP A 75 -2.02 1.62 13.72
N ARG A 76 -0.78 1.96 13.40
CA ARG A 76 0.04 2.95 14.12
C ARG A 76 0.74 3.87 13.12
N ASP A 77 1.53 4.79 13.65
CA ASP A 77 2.32 5.75 12.88
C ASP A 77 1.48 6.62 11.94
N PHE A 78 0.24 6.92 12.37
CA PHE A 78 -0.64 7.83 11.66
C PHE A 78 0.03 9.19 11.47
N SER A 79 0.29 9.55 10.22
CA SER A 79 0.98 10.78 9.90
C SER A 79 0.61 11.27 8.51
N SER A 80 0.56 12.58 8.31
CA SER A 80 0.57 13.11 6.95
C SER A 80 1.90 12.76 6.28
N CYS A 81 1.84 12.53 4.97
CA CYS A 81 3.01 12.22 4.17
C CYS A 81 2.94 12.86 2.79
N ARG A 82 4.11 13.17 2.25
CA ARG A 82 4.30 13.51 0.83
C ARG A 82 4.68 12.22 0.11
N ALA A 83 3.87 11.81 -0.85
CA ALA A 83 4.07 10.63 -1.66
C ALA A 83 4.49 11.02 -3.08
N ILE A 84 5.70 10.60 -3.46
CA ILE A 84 6.25 10.80 -4.80
C ILE A 84 6.27 9.47 -5.52
N LEU A 85 5.61 9.41 -6.68
CA LEU A 85 5.60 8.24 -7.55
C LEU A 85 6.61 8.42 -8.68
N THR A 86 7.45 7.41 -8.88
CA THR A 86 8.39 7.32 -10.00
C THR A 86 8.15 6.06 -10.83
N ASP A 87 8.88 5.90 -11.93
CA ASP A 87 8.95 4.67 -12.71
C ASP A 87 9.52 3.46 -11.94
N ARG A 88 10.22 3.69 -10.81
CA ARG A 88 10.97 2.64 -10.08
C ARG A 88 10.45 2.34 -8.68
N ARG A 89 9.93 3.36 -8.01
CA ARG A 89 9.60 3.32 -6.57
C ARG A 89 8.61 4.41 -6.18
N MET A 90 8.01 4.25 -5.01
CA MET A 90 7.39 5.35 -4.27
C MET A 90 8.34 5.86 -3.18
N LEU A 91 8.43 7.17 -3.06
CA LEU A 91 9.15 7.85 -1.98
C LEU A 91 8.13 8.55 -1.09
N LEU A 92 8.14 8.24 0.20
CA LEU A 92 7.19 8.79 1.17
C LEU A 92 7.97 9.57 2.21
N HIS A 93 7.72 10.87 2.33
CA HIS A 93 8.21 11.65 3.48
C HIS A 93 7.15 11.61 4.57
N VAL A 94 7.42 10.91 5.67
CA VAL A 94 6.49 10.75 6.80
C VAL A 94 6.75 11.87 7.80
N ALA A 95 5.78 12.78 7.95
CA ALA A 95 5.98 14.04 8.66
C ALA A 95 6.30 13.86 10.16
N ALA A 96 5.60 12.94 10.84
CA ALA A 96 5.76 12.70 12.27
C ALA A 96 7.15 12.19 12.65
N GLU A 97 7.79 11.45 11.75
CA GLU A 97 9.11 10.85 11.96
C GLU A 97 10.22 11.65 11.26
N ASN A 98 9.86 12.67 10.49
CA ASN A 98 10.75 13.42 9.60
C ASN A 98 11.72 12.51 8.80
N ARG A 99 11.19 11.40 8.27
CA ARG A 99 11.98 10.39 7.56
C ARG A 99 11.42 10.12 6.18
N TRP A 100 12.31 9.67 5.30
CA TRP A 100 11.93 9.11 4.01
C TRP A 100 11.79 7.59 4.10
N VAL A 101 10.69 7.08 3.56
CA VAL A 101 10.44 5.66 3.33
C VAL A 101 10.47 5.44 1.82
N THR A 102 11.30 4.51 1.38
CA THR A 102 11.36 4.10 -0.03
C THR A 102 10.68 2.76 -0.18
N VAL A 103 9.71 2.69 -1.08
CA VAL A 103 9.01 1.46 -1.45
C VAL A 103 9.36 1.15 -2.90
N ARG A 104 10.20 0.14 -3.15
CA ARG A 104 10.48 -0.27 -4.53
C ARG A 104 9.28 -1.04 -5.06
N HIS A 105 8.95 -0.80 -6.33
CA HIS A 105 7.78 -1.42 -6.95
C HIS A 105 7.84 -2.96 -6.91
N HIS A 106 9.03 -3.55 -7.01
CA HIS A 106 9.21 -5.01 -6.95
C HIS A 106 9.11 -5.61 -5.53
N GLU A 107 9.10 -4.79 -4.48
CA GLU A 107 8.96 -5.27 -3.10
C GLU A 107 7.48 -5.46 -2.70
N ILE A 108 6.57 -4.86 -3.48
CA ILE A 108 5.12 -4.94 -3.25
C ILE A 108 4.64 -6.35 -3.59
N ILE A 109 4.16 -7.08 -2.59
CA ILE A 109 3.54 -8.40 -2.75
C ILE A 109 2.04 -8.27 -3.05
N SER A 110 1.35 -7.39 -2.32
CA SER A 110 -0.08 -7.15 -2.47
C SER A 110 -0.33 -5.65 -2.62
N PHE A 111 -1.26 -5.32 -3.52
CA PHE A 111 -1.64 -3.95 -3.85
C PHE A 111 -3.16 -3.89 -3.92
N LEU A 112 -3.79 -3.46 -2.82
CA LEU A 112 -5.25 -3.49 -2.65
C LEU A 112 -5.80 -2.08 -2.51
N PRO A 113 -6.36 -1.49 -3.58
CA PRO A 113 -7.08 -0.24 -3.48
C PRO A 113 -8.50 -0.46 -2.94
N VAL A 114 -8.89 0.39 -1.99
CA VAL A 114 -10.25 0.50 -1.46
C VAL A 114 -10.74 1.91 -1.78
N LEU A 115 -11.19 2.09 -3.03
CA LEU A 115 -11.47 3.40 -3.59
C LEU A 115 -12.62 4.13 -2.86
N GLU A 116 -13.59 3.41 -2.32
CA GLU A 116 -14.67 4.00 -1.51
C GLU A 116 -14.15 4.71 -0.24
N GLN A 117 -13.01 4.24 0.29
CA GLN A 117 -12.37 4.79 1.48
C GLN A 117 -11.21 5.72 1.15
N TRP A 118 -10.97 5.97 -0.15
CA TRP A 118 -9.77 6.64 -0.66
C TRP A 118 -8.49 6.08 -0.05
N ALA A 119 -8.41 4.76 0.05
CA ALA A 119 -7.31 4.07 0.70
C ALA A 119 -6.62 3.08 -0.24
N LEU A 120 -5.31 2.92 -0.04
CA LEU A 120 -4.48 1.92 -0.67
C LEU A 120 -3.76 1.15 0.43
N PHE A 121 -3.88 -0.18 0.40
CA PHE A 121 -3.17 -1.07 1.28
C PHE A 121 -2.12 -1.84 0.49
N THR A 122 -0.91 -1.92 1.03
CA THR A 122 0.20 -2.64 0.42
C THR A 122 0.87 -3.57 1.41
N ASP A 123 1.22 -4.75 0.94
CA ASP A 123 1.91 -5.80 1.72
C ASP A 123 3.30 -6.07 1.12
N TYR A 124 4.23 -6.50 1.96
CA TYR A 124 5.65 -6.64 1.65
C TYR A 124 6.24 -7.89 2.28
N GLN A 125 7.35 -8.39 1.72
CA GLN A 125 7.99 -9.59 2.29
C GLN A 125 8.72 -9.32 3.62
N GLN A 126 9.31 -8.14 3.76
CA GLN A 126 10.26 -7.81 4.83
C GLN A 126 9.82 -6.62 5.70
N TRP A 127 8.64 -6.06 5.44
CA TRP A 127 8.17 -4.81 6.03
C TRP A 127 6.73 -4.97 6.52
N GLU A 128 6.36 -4.19 7.53
CA GLU A 128 4.97 -4.15 7.97
C GLU A 128 4.04 -3.63 6.86
N PRO A 129 2.82 -4.18 6.75
CA PRO A 129 1.84 -3.67 5.80
C PRO A 129 1.60 -2.17 5.99
N MET A 130 1.43 -1.47 4.89
CA MET A 130 1.25 -0.02 4.85
C MET A 130 -0.13 0.33 4.33
N ARG A 131 -0.69 1.40 4.87
CA ARG A 131 -1.86 2.08 4.34
C ARG A 131 -1.50 3.50 3.95
N LEU A 132 -1.92 3.90 2.76
CA LEU A 132 -2.04 5.29 2.33
C LEU A 132 -3.53 5.64 2.24
N ALA A 133 -3.91 6.82 2.69
CA ALA A 133 -5.29 7.30 2.59
C ALA A 133 -5.38 8.78 2.22
N GLY A 134 -6.54 9.20 1.72
CA GLY A 134 -6.83 10.60 1.42
C GLY A 134 -7.22 10.84 -0.05
N PRO A 135 -7.72 12.05 -0.37
CA PRO A 135 -8.40 12.33 -1.64
C PRO A 135 -7.56 12.13 -2.91
N THR A 136 -6.24 12.17 -2.78
CA THR A 136 -5.28 11.97 -3.87
C THR A 136 -4.93 10.50 -4.10
N VAL A 137 -5.21 9.62 -3.12
CA VAL A 137 -4.82 8.21 -3.15
C VAL A 137 -5.48 7.41 -4.27
N PRO A 138 -6.76 7.64 -4.66
CA PRO A 138 -7.32 7.04 -5.86
C PRO A 138 -6.50 7.35 -7.12
N TRP A 139 -6.06 8.60 -7.29
CA TRP A 139 -5.20 8.98 -8.41
C TRP A 139 -3.82 8.33 -8.30
N LEU A 140 -3.18 8.37 -7.13
CA LEU A 140 -1.87 7.74 -6.88
C LEU A 140 -1.90 6.23 -7.16
N THR A 141 -3.01 5.58 -6.80
CA THR A 141 -3.26 4.16 -7.08
C THR A 141 -3.28 3.90 -8.57
N ALA A 142 -4.12 4.61 -9.32
CA ALA A 142 -4.22 4.43 -10.77
C ALA A 142 -2.89 4.75 -11.48
N ALA A 143 -2.19 5.78 -11.01
CA ALA A 143 -0.88 6.16 -11.50
C ALA A 143 0.15 5.05 -11.24
N THR A 144 0.16 4.46 -10.04
CA THR A 144 1.07 3.36 -9.71
C THR A 144 0.80 2.14 -10.60
N ILE A 145 -0.45 1.74 -10.77
CA ILE A 145 -0.83 0.65 -11.69
C ILE A 145 -0.36 0.96 -13.12
N SER A 146 -0.54 2.19 -13.59
CA SER A 146 -0.07 2.62 -14.92
C SER A 146 1.45 2.48 -15.06
N VAL A 147 2.23 2.86 -14.03
CA VAL A 147 3.68 2.66 -14.00
C VAL A 147 4.04 1.17 -14.06
N LEU A 148 3.42 0.35 -13.21
CA LEU A 148 3.70 -1.09 -13.12
C LEU A 148 3.42 -1.82 -14.44
N ASN A 149 2.42 -1.36 -15.20
CA ASN A 149 2.05 -1.96 -16.47
C ASN A 149 2.91 -1.52 -17.67
N ARG A 150 3.68 -0.41 -17.57
CA ARG A 150 4.48 0.10 -18.70
C ARG A 150 5.57 -0.85 -19.18
N GLY A 151 6.08 -1.73 -18.32
CA GLY A 151 7.12 -2.71 -18.65
C GLY A 151 6.59 -4.06 -19.14
N ARG A 152 5.26 -4.25 -19.20
CA ARG A 152 4.64 -5.51 -19.61
C ARG A 152 4.13 -5.40 -21.05
N SER A 153 4.90 -5.96 -21.98
CA SER A 153 4.63 -5.94 -23.43
C SER A 153 3.26 -6.52 -23.81
N GLU A 154 2.74 -7.45 -23.02
CA GLU A 154 1.41 -8.05 -23.18
C GLU A 154 0.25 -7.03 -23.13
N TYR A 155 0.36 -5.96 -22.34
CA TYR A 155 -0.68 -4.92 -22.27
C TYR A 155 -0.56 -3.87 -23.39
N GLN A 156 0.61 -3.75 -24.03
CA GLN A 156 0.80 -2.89 -25.19
C GLN A 156 0.24 -3.53 -26.47
N GLN A 157 0.02 -4.84 -26.46
CA GLN A 157 -0.51 -5.62 -27.59
C GLN A 157 -2.01 -5.92 -27.48
N LEU A 158 -2.67 -5.50 -26.39
CA LEU A 158 -4.12 -5.67 -26.29
C LEU A 158 -4.77 -4.87 -27.43
N PRO A 159 -5.57 -5.51 -28.29
CA PRO A 159 -6.32 -4.77 -29.29
C PRO A 159 -7.20 -3.74 -28.56
N PRO A 160 -7.43 -2.56 -29.17
CA PRO A 160 -8.31 -1.58 -28.57
C PRO A 160 -9.64 -2.25 -28.22
N LEU A 161 -10.09 -2.09 -26.97
CA LEU A 161 -11.40 -2.57 -26.56
C LEU A 161 -12.42 -2.00 -27.56
N PRO A 162 -13.31 -2.83 -28.12
CA PRO A 162 -14.40 -2.31 -28.94
C PRO A 162 -15.19 -1.33 -28.08
N LEU A 163 -15.23 -0.07 -28.49
CA LEU A 163 -16.13 0.90 -27.88
C LEU A 163 -17.56 0.47 -28.26
N PRO A 164 -18.51 0.49 -27.33
CA PRO A 164 -19.91 0.34 -27.69
C PRO A 164 -20.30 1.48 -28.65
N ASP A 165 -21.05 1.12 -29.71
CA ASP A 165 -21.64 2.05 -30.67
C ASP A 165 -22.58 3.06 -30.02
#